data_AF-A0A2J4RG16-F1
#
_entry.id   AF-A0A2J4RG16-F1
#
_cell.length_a   1.000
_cell.length_b   1.000
_cell.length_c   1.000
_cell.angle_alpha   90.00
_cell.angle_beta   90.00
_cell.angle_gamma   90.00
#
_symmetry.space_group_name_H-M   'P 1'
#
loop_
_entity.id
_entity.type
_entity.pdbx_description
1 polymer ?
#
loop_
_entity_poly.entity_id
_entity_poly.type
_entity_poly.pdbx_seq_one_letter_code
_entity_poly.pdbx_strand_id
1 'polypeptide(L)' 'MTLIITENINPADQEELLAGLREFNLRFLDPAQFGELGVYSRDAAGEMRGGLIAKRKGSWLCIDYLW' A
#
# COMPACT_ATOMS: atom_id res chain seq x y z
N MET A 1 -6.11 5.65 -30.11
CA MET A 1 -5.50 5.33 -28.80
C MET A 1 -4.04 5.71 -28.89
N THR A 2 -3.57 6.57 -27.99
CA THR A 2 -2.16 7.02 -27.94
C THR A 2 -1.56 6.48 -26.64
N LEU A 3 -0.37 5.87 -26.72
CA LEU A 3 0.36 5.36 -25.56
C LEU A 3 1.54 6.28 -25.27
N ILE A 4 1.71 6.66 -24.01
CA ILE A 4 2.84 7.47 -23.54
C ILE A 4 3.69 6.56 -22.63
N ILE A 5 4.97 6.46 -22.94
CA ILE A 5 5.94 5.64 -22.19
C ILE A 5 6.98 6.61 -21.63
N THR A 6 7.14 6.63 -20.31
CA THR A 6 8.05 7.54 -19.62
C THR A 6 8.64 6.86 -18.39
N GLU A 7 9.87 7.22 -18.06
CA GLU A 7 10.51 6.87 -16.78
C GLU A 7 10.35 8.01 -15.74
N ASN A 8 9.92 9.19 -16.18
CA ASN A 8 9.63 10.33 -15.33
C ASN A 8 8.13 10.42 -15.09
N ILE A 9 7.69 10.00 -13.91
CA ILE A 9 6.27 10.03 -13.52
C ILE A 9 5.90 11.46 -13.16
N ASN A 10 4.94 12.02 -13.90
CA ASN A 10 4.32 13.30 -13.56
C ASN A 10 3.35 13.12 -12.38
N PRO A 11 3.48 13.90 -11.29
CA PRO A 11 2.57 13.82 -10.15
C PRO A 11 1.09 14.02 -10.50
N ALA A 12 0.77 14.84 -11.51
CA ALA A 12 -0.60 15.05 -11.94
C ALA A 12 -1.21 13.80 -12.59
N ASP A 13 -0.47 13.16 -13.52
CA ASP A 13 -0.90 11.92 -14.17
C ASP A 13 -1.03 10.79 -13.14
N GLN A 14 -0.15 10.75 -12.14
CA GLN A 14 -0.23 9.80 -11.04
C GLN A 14 -1.52 10.01 -10.22
N GLU A 15 -1.87 11.26 -9.86
CA GLU A 15 -3.08 11.52 -9.08
C GLU A 15 -4.35 11.22 -9.90
N GLU A 16 -4.38 11.56 -11.18
CA GLU A 16 -5.50 11.22 -12.07
C GLU A 16 -5.71 9.70 -12.14
N LEU A 17 -4.62 8.92 -12.30
CA LEU A 17 -4.67 7.47 -12.30
C LEU A 17 -5.16 6.91 -10.96
N LEU A 18 -4.65 7.45 -9.84
CA LEU A 18 -5.08 7.04 -8.50
C LEU A 18 -6.55 7.35 -8.23
N ALA A 19 -7.06 8.48 -8.70
CA ALA A 19 -8.47 8.86 -8.57
C ALA A 19 -9.38 7.85 -9.28
N GLY A 20 -9.08 7.52 -10.55
CA GLY A 20 -9.86 6.52 -11.31
C GLY A 20 -9.80 5.13 -10.68
N LEU A 21 -8.63 4.70 -10.20
CA LEU A 21 -8.48 3.42 -9.49
C LEU A 21 -9.30 3.39 -8.18
N ARG A 22 -9.31 4.47 -7.40
CA ARG A 22 -10.11 4.56 -6.16
C ARG A 22 -11.59 4.48 -6.49
N GLU A 23 -12.07 5.28 -7.43
CA GLU A 23 -13.48 5.30 -7.84
C GLU A 23 -13.97 3.91 -8.27
N PHE A 24 -13.19 3.22 -9.10
CA PHE A 24 -13.51 1.87 -9.53
C PHE A 24 -13.50 0.87 -8.37
N ASN A 25 -12.45 0.87 -7.54
CA ASN A 25 -12.24 -0.13 -6.50
C ASN A 25 -13.18 0.02 -5.29
N LEU A 26 -13.61 1.24 -4.94
CA LEU A 26 -14.50 1.50 -3.81
C LEU A 26 -15.87 0.81 -3.94
N ARG A 27 -16.24 0.38 -5.15
CA ARG A 27 -17.45 -0.41 -5.41
C ARG A 27 -17.34 -1.86 -4.93
N PHE A 28 -16.12 -2.35 -4.75
CA PHE A 28 -15.82 -3.76 -4.44
C PHE A 28 -15.10 -3.92 -3.10
N LEU A 29 -14.43 -2.87 -2.62
CA LEU A 29 -13.63 -2.89 -1.41
C LEU A 29 -14.30 -2.07 -0.31
N ASP A 30 -14.36 -2.63 0.90
CA ASP A 30 -14.81 -1.94 2.09
C ASP A 30 -13.64 -1.08 2.65
N PRO A 31 -13.77 0.26 2.69
CA PRO A 31 -12.74 1.14 3.25
C PRO A 31 -12.44 0.89 4.73
N ALA A 32 -13.38 0.32 5.50
CA ALA A 32 -13.11 -0.08 6.88
C ALA A 32 -12.07 -1.20 6.98
N GLN A 33 -11.81 -1.89 5.86
CA GLN A 33 -10.74 -2.87 5.76
C GLN A 33 -9.38 -2.25 5.44
N PHE A 34 -9.28 -0.92 5.33
CA PHE A 34 -8.02 -0.27 5.01
C PHE A 34 -7.34 0.16 6.31
N GLY A 35 -6.01 0.06 6.37
CA GLY A 35 -5.28 0.46 7.57
C GLY A 35 -3.82 0.07 7.55
N GLU A 36 -3.10 0.50 8.57
CA GLU A 36 -1.70 0.17 8.77
C GLU A 36 -1.55 -1.03 9.68
N LEU A 37 -0.55 -1.87 9.41
CA LEU A 37 -0.21 -3.04 10.21
C LEU A 37 1.29 -3.05 10.49
N GLY A 38 1.63 -3.01 11.78
CA GLY A 38 2.97 -3.28 12.28
C GLY A 38 3.01 -4.60 13.04
N VAL A 39 3.92 -5.50 12.67
CA VAL A 39 4.18 -6.74 13.40
C VAL A 39 5.67 -6.78 13.74
N TYR A 40 5.99 -6.98 15.02
CA TYR A 40 7.38 -6.92 15.48
C TYR A 40 7.70 -8.13 16.36
N SER A 41 8.81 -8.80 16.03
CA SER A 41 9.40 -9.82 16.90
C SER A 41 10.45 -9.16 17.78
N ARG A 42 10.34 -9.36 19.09
CA ARG A 42 11.29 -8.86 20.08
C ARG A 42 11.76 -10.00 20.97
N ASP A 43 13.02 -9.93 21.38
CA ASP A 43 13.56 -10.88 22.35
C ASP A 43 13.17 -10.52 23.80
N ALA A 44 13.70 -11.28 24.76
CA ALA A 44 13.45 -11.06 26.18
C ALA A 44 13.98 -9.72 26.72
N ALA A 45 14.97 -9.12 26.06
CA ALA A 45 15.48 -7.79 26.39
C ALA A 45 14.69 -6.66 25.69
N GLY A 46 13.74 -7.01 24.82
CA GLY A 46 12.92 -6.07 24.05
C GLY A 46 13.57 -5.60 22.74
N GLU A 47 14.73 -6.14 22.35
CA GLU A 47 15.41 -5.78 21.11
C GLU A 47 14.68 -6.38 19.91
N MET A 48 14.52 -5.61 18.82
CA MET A 48 13.84 -6.08 17.61
C MET A 48 14.70 -7.13 16.90
N ARG A 49 14.12 -8.31 16.65
CA ARG A 49 14.77 -9.42 15.92
C ARG A 49 14.22 -9.61 14.50
N GLY A 50 13.12 -8.95 14.18
CA GLY A 50 12.49 -8.96 12.87
C GLY A 50 11.17 -8.21 12.92
N GLY A 51 10.62 -7.90 11.75
CA GLY A 51 9.37 -7.17 11.70
C GLY A 51 8.88 -6.85 10.31
N LEU A 52 7.66 -6.34 10.29
CA LEU A 52 6.87 -6.02 9.12
C LEU A 52 6.13 -4.72 9.37
N ILE A 53 6.21 -3.80 8.41
CA ILE A 53 5.32 -2.65 8.30
C ILE A 53 4.59 -2.77 6.96
N ALA A 54 3.26 -2.69 7.00
CA ALA A 54 2.42 -2.89 5.83
C ALA A 54 1.14 -2.08 5.88
N LYS A 55 0.47 -2.00 4.72
CA LYS A 55 -0.87 -1.45 4.56
C LYS A 55 -1.83 -2.56 4.16
N ARG A 56 -2.91 -2.73 4.91
CA ARG A 56 -4.05 -3.56 4.53
C ARG A 56 -4.93 -2.76 3.55
N LYS A 57 -5.32 -3.39 2.44
CA LYS A 57 -6.25 -2.83 1.44
C LYS A 57 -7.23 -3.93 1.03
N GLY A 58 -8.38 -3.99 1.71
CA GLY A 58 -9.31 -5.12 1.57
C GLY A 58 -8.64 -6.43 2.02
N SER A 59 -8.64 -7.45 1.17
CA SER A 59 -7.97 -8.74 1.42
C SER A 59 -6.48 -8.75 1.09
N TRP A 60 -5.89 -7.62 0.69
CA TRP A 60 -4.49 -7.52 0.33
C TRP A 60 -3.65 -6.94 1.47
N LEU A 61 -2.42 -7.44 1.58
CA LEU A 61 -1.39 -6.90 2.46
C LEU A 61 -0.23 -6.36 1.60
N CYS A 62 -0.07 -5.04 1.57
CA CYS A 62 1.03 -4.38 0.87
C CYS A 62 2.17 -4.13 1.85
N ILE A 63 3.27 -4.84 1.69
CA ILE A 63 4.44 -4.76 2.57
C ILE A 63 5.33 -3.58 2.15
N ASP A 64 5.57 -2.65 3.08
CA ASP A 64 6.52 -1.54 2.89
C ASP A 64 7.93 -1.98 3.31
N TYR A 65 8.04 -2.67 4.46
CA TYR A 65 9.30 -3.21 4.98
C TYR A 65 9.08 -4.61 5.56
N LEU A 66 10.03 -5.50 5.31
CA LEU A 66 10.12 -6.83 5.90
C LEU A 66 11.59 -7.13 6.22
N TRP A 67 11.84 -7.54 7.46
CA TRP A 67 13.15 -7.94 7.95
C TRP A 67 13.04 -9.21 8.79
#